data_AF-A0A9D7LPB3-F1
#
_entry.id   AF-A0A9D7LPB3-F1
#
_cell.length_a   1.000
_cell.length_b   1.000
_cell.length_c   1.000
_cell.angle_alpha   90.00
_cell.angle_beta   90.00
_cell.angle_gamma   90.00
#
_symmetry.space_group_name_H-M   'P 1'
#
loop_
_entity.id
_entity.type
_entity.pdbx_description
1 polymer ?
#
loop_
_entity_poly.entity_id
_entity_poly.type
_entity_poly.pdbx_seq_one_letter_code
_entity_poly.pdbx_strand_id
1 'polypeptide(L)'
;MARFLSEQTTFPDLRNWEDSAQKVVGATKAVAELKTYLKAQDETIRSEKEREEAKAKAREDRQKIQRSLTDKAKLQQRLDALHSAVGTQQGGYEFQDWFYDLVDFCEIQSRRPYVASGRQIDGSLTFDGTTYLVELKFTAAQADATDVDSLRSKVDDKADNTMGIMVSISGYSSVAIAQASGRKTTLLLFDAMHIYMFLSGTLSFRDIISRARRHASQTGEAFLAAAKFSS
;
A
#
# COMPACT_ATOMS: atom_id res chain seq x y z
N MET A 1 26.06 7.23 40.67
CA MET A 1 27.23 7.46 41.55
C MET A 1 28.55 7.41 40.77
N ALA A 2 28.87 6.35 40.02
CA ALA A 2 30.13 6.22 39.26
C ALA A 2 30.38 7.33 38.20
N ARG A 3 29.36 7.77 37.45
CA ARG A 3 29.49 8.89 36.48
C ARG A 3 29.83 10.25 37.12
N PHE A 4 29.35 10.50 38.33
CA PHE A 4 29.68 11.73 39.05
C PHE A 4 31.12 11.70 39.58
N LEU A 5 31.60 10.51 39.96
CA LEU A 5 32.98 10.30 40.40
C LEU A 5 33.99 10.39 39.24
N SER A 6 33.62 9.96 38.03
CA SER A 6 34.50 10.04 36.85
C SER A 6 34.71 11.46 36.30
N GLU A 7 33.91 12.43 36.76
CA GLU A 7 34.02 13.85 36.38
C GLU A 7 34.72 14.70 37.47
N GLN A 8 35.19 14.07 38.54
CA GLN A 8 35.82 14.77 39.65
C GLN A 8 37.24 15.25 39.29
N THR A 9 37.44 16.57 39.29
CA THR A 9 38.71 17.21 38.90
C THR A 9 39.56 17.66 40.09
N THR A 10 39.02 17.61 41.30
CA THR A 10 39.71 18.05 42.52
C THR A 10 39.48 17.08 43.68
N PHE A 11 40.50 16.94 44.54
CA PHE A 11 40.48 16.05 45.71
C PHE A 11 40.83 16.81 46.99
N PRO A 12 39.91 17.66 47.50
CA PRO A 12 40.16 18.49 48.69
C PRO A 12 40.53 17.67 49.93
N ASP A 13 39.92 16.50 50.08
CA ASP A 13 40.07 15.61 51.24
C ASP A 13 41.46 14.95 51.32
N LEU A 14 42.24 14.99 50.24
CA LEU A 14 43.61 14.44 50.18
C LEU A 14 44.69 15.47 50.56
N ARG A 15 44.34 16.75 50.76
CA ARG A 15 45.31 17.85 50.93
C ARG A 15 46.07 17.84 52.26
N ASN A 16 45.53 17.21 53.30
CA ASN A 16 46.08 17.22 54.66
C ASN A 16 46.83 15.93 55.05
N TRP A 17 47.18 15.10 54.08
CA TRP A 17 47.90 13.84 54.31
C TRP A 17 49.40 14.01 54.06
N GLU A 18 50.27 13.30 54.81
CA GLU A 18 51.73 13.35 54.62
C GLU A 18 52.15 13.05 53.17
N ASP A 19 51.47 12.11 52.50
CA ASP A 19 51.73 11.74 51.10
C ASP A 19 50.75 12.40 50.09
N SER A 20 50.23 13.59 50.41
CA SER A 20 49.16 14.26 49.63
C SER A 20 49.42 14.30 48.12
N ALA A 21 50.64 14.65 47.71
CA ALA A 21 51.01 14.75 46.29
C ALA A 21 50.86 13.40 45.56
N GLN A 22 51.30 12.29 46.16
CA GLN A 22 51.17 10.96 45.58
C GLN A 22 49.70 10.51 45.53
N LYS A 23 48.93 10.80 46.59
CA LYS A 23 47.50 10.45 46.65
C LYS A 23 46.66 11.20 45.62
N VAL A 24 46.92 12.48 45.39
CA VAL A 24 46.24 13.28 44.35
C VAL A 24 46.55 12.76 42.95
N VAL A 25 47.80 12.40 42.66
CA VAL A 25 48.19 11.78 41.38
C VAL A 25 47.47 10.44 41.20
N GLY A 26 47.45 9.59 42.23
CA GLY A 26 46.74 8.31 42.21
C GLY A 26 45.24 8.46 41.98
N ALA A 27 44.59 9.42 42.66
CA ALA A 27 43.17 9.69 42.52
C ALA A 27 42.83 10.24 41.13
N THR A 28 43.65 11.15 40.59
CA THR A 28 43.49 11.69 39.23
C THR A 28 43.60 10.58 38.18
N LYS A 29 44.57 9.67 38.34
CA LYS A 29 44.75 8.50 37.46
C LYS A 29 43.56 7.56 37.54
N ALA A 30 43.07 7.24 38.74
CA ALA A 30 41.91 6.38 38.95
C ALA A 30 40.63 6.97 38.32
N VAL A 31 40.41 8.28 38.43
CA VAL A 31 39.28 8.97 37.78
C VAL A 31 39.40 8.92 36.25
N ALA A 32 40.59 9.10 35.70
CA ALA A 32 40.83 9.02 34.26
C ALA A 32 40.60 7.60 33.70
N GLU A 33 41.04 6.56 34.41
CA GLU A 33 40.78 5.16 34.08
C GLU A 33 39.28 4.85 34.14
N LEU A 34 38.59 5.28 35.21
CA LEU A 34 37.15 5.13 35.36
C LEU A 34 36.38 5.81 34.21
N LYS A 35 36.78 7.03 33.81
CA LYS A 35 36.17 7.77 32.71
C LYS A 35 36.32 7.02 31.38
N THR A 36 37.48 6.42 31.14
CA THR A 36 37.76 5.63 29.93
C THR A 36 36.92 4.35 29.90
N TYR A 37 36.82 3.66 31.03
CA TYR A 37 35.98 2.47 31.18
C TYR A 37 34.49 2.78 30.94
N LEU A 38 33.96 3.84 31.55
CA LEU A 38 32.56 4.25 31.37
C LEU A 38 32.23 4.62 29.93
N LYS A 39 33.16 5.29 29.21
CA LYS A 39 32.98 5.56 27.77
C LYS A 39 32.87 4.29 26.94
N ALA A 40 33.78 3.33 27.14
CA ALA A 40 33.74 2.05 26.42
C ALA A 40 32.45 1.26 26.74
N GLN A 41 32.00 1.31 27.99
CA GLN A 41 30.75 0.68 28.41
C GLN A 41 29.52 1.35 27.76
N ASP A 42 29.48 2.69 27.72
CA ASP A 42 28.41 3.45 27.08
C ASP A 42 28.33 3.20 25.57
N GLU A 43 29.48 3.12 24.89
CA GLU A 43 29.56 2.74 23.47
C GLU A 43 29.03 1.33 23.22
N THR A 44 29.37 0.38 24.11
CA THR A 44 28.87 -1.01 24.04
C THR A 44 27.36 -1.06 24.20
N ILE A 45 26.81 -0.42 25.24
CA ILE A 45 25.37 -0.36 25.51
C ILE A 45 24.63 0.29 24.33
N ARG A 46 25.18 1.37 23.78
CA ARG A 46 24.59 2.06 22.62
C ARG A 46 24.55 1.15 21.39
N SER A 47 25.65 0.47 21.08
CA SER A 47 25.73 -0.49 19.97
C SER A 47 24.75 -1.65 20.12
N GLU A 48 24.64 -2.22 21.33
CA GLU A 48 23.66 -3.27 21.62
C GLU A 48 22.23 -2.77 21.45
N LYS A 49 21.92 -1.58 21.95
CA LYS A 49 20.59 -0.96 21.82
C LYS A 49 20.23 -0.71 20.36
N GLU A 50 21.13 -0.12 19.56
CA GLU A 50 20.94 0.10 18.13
C GLU A 50 20.71 -1.23 17.38
N ARG A 51 21.44 -2.29 17.75
CA ARG A 51 21.26 -3.64 17.19
C ARG A 51 19.92 -4.26 17.55
N GLU A 52 19.46 -4.11 18.80
CA GLU A 52 18.15 -4.60 19.23
C GLU A 52 17.00 -3.82 18.57
N GLU A 53 17.10 -2.50 18.44
CA GLU A 53 16.13 -1.67 17.70
C GLU A 53 16.06 -2.06 16.22
N ALA A 54 17.21 -2.27 15.57
CA ALA A 54 17.27 -2.73 14.19
C ALA A 54 16.63 -4.12 14.01
N LYS A 55 16.90 -5.06 14.93
CA LYS A 55 16.25 -6.38 14.95
C LYS A 55 14.74 -6.28 15.18
N ALA A 56 14.31 -5.43 16.10
CA ALA A 56 12.88 -5.23 16.40
C ALA A 56 12.14 -4.68 15.19
N LYS A 57 12.68 -3.65 14.54
CA LYS A 57 12.14 -3.09 13.30
C LYS A 57 12.09 -4.11 12.17
N ALA A 58 13.19 -4.85 11.94
CA ALA A 58 13.22 -5.90 10.93
C ALA A 58 12.20 -7.01 11.19
N ARG A 59 11.96 -7.37 12.47
CA ARG A 59 10.93 -8.33 12.87
C ARG A 59 9.53 -7.80 12.59
N GLU A 60 9.26 -6.54 12.92
CA GLU A 60 7.97 -5.89 12.66
C GLU A 60 7.69 -5.80 11.16
N ASP A 61 8.67 -5.35 10.38
CA ASP A 61 8.56 -5.27 8.92
C ASP A 61 8.32 -6.66 8.31
N ARG A 62 9.03 -7.69 8.78
CA ARG A 62 8.81 -9.07 8.35
C ARG A 62 7.42 -9.58 8.70
N GLN A 63 6.88 -9.23 9.87
CA GLN A 63 5.52 -9.59 10.28
C GLN A 63 4.47 -8.88 9.42
N LYS A 64 4.65 -7.58 9.13
CA LYS A 64 3.76 -6.82 8.25
C LYS A 64 3.74 -7.41 6.83
N ILE A 65 4.91 -7.72 6.28
CA ILE A 65 5.02 -8.37 4.97
C ILE A 65 4.33 -9.73 4.98
N GLN A 66 4.60 -10.57 5.99
CA GLN A 66 3.99 -11.89 6.10
C GLN A 66 2.46 -11.81 6.19
N ARG A 67 1.93 -10.88 6.99
CA ARG A 67 0.48 -10.66 7.12
C ARG A 67 -0.12 -10.22 5.79
N SER A 68 0.49 -9.24 5.12
CA SER A 68 0.06 -8.75 3.81
C SER A 68 0.03 -9.86 2.76
N LEU A 69 1.06 -10.72 2.73
CA LEU A 69 1.11 -11.89 1.84
C LEU A 69 -0.02 -12.88 2.15
N THR A 70 -0.28 -13.17 3.42
CA THR A 70 -1.36 -14.06 3.84
C THR A 70 -2.74 -13.50 3.49
N ASP A 71 -2.94 -12.19 3.65
CA ASP A 71 -4.21 -11.54 3.33
C ASP A 71 -4.45 -11.47 1.81
N LYS A 72 -3.41 -11.22 1.00
CA LYS A 72 -3.49 -11.36 -0.46
C LYS A 72 -3.81 -12.79 -0.90
N ALA A 73 -3.18 -13.79 -0.29
CA ALA A 73 -3.45 -15.19 -0.61
C ALA A 73 -4.92 -15.57 -0.33
N LYS A 74 -5.51 -15.04 0.76
CA LYS A 74 -6.94 -15.21 1.05
C LYS A 74 -7.83 -14.53 0.02
N LEU A 75 -7.48 -13.31 -0.42
CA LEU A 75 -8.21 -12.64 -1.50
C LEU A 75 -8.18 -13.46 -2.79
N GLN A 76 -7.01 -13.99 -3.16
CA GLN A 76 -6.86 -14.84 -4.33
C GLN A 76 -7.70 -16.13 -4.21
N GLN A 77 -7.61 -16.83 -3.07
CA GLN A 77 -8.39 -18.05 -2.86
C GLN A 77 -9.90 -17.81 -2.96
N ARG A 78 -10.40 -16.69 -2.42
CA ARG A 78 -11.82 -16.30 -2.55
C ARG A 78 -12.19 -16.05 -4.00
N LEU A 79 -11.36 -15.33 -4.76
CA LEU A 79 -11.63 -15.08 -6.19
C LEU A 79 -11.69 -16.39 -6.98
N ASP A 80 -10.76 -17.30 -6.74
CA ASP A 80 -10.69 -18.59 -7.44
C ASP A 80 -11.93 -19.45 -7.13
N ALA A 81 -12.46 -19.40 -5.90
CA ALA A 81 -13.71 -20.07 -5.53
C ALA A 81 -14.93 -19.51 -6.28
N LEU A 82 -14.96 -18.21 -6.56
CA LEU A 82 -16.05 -17.56 -7.30
C LEU A 82 -16.09 -17.96 -8.78
N HIS A 83 -15.03 -18.53 -9.33
CA HIS A 83 -14.95 -18.87 -10.76
C HIS A 83 -16.11 -19.76 -11.23
N SER A 84 -16.57 -20.67 -10.37
CA SER A 84 -17.72 -21.55 -10.66
C SER A 84 -19.06 -20.82 -10.76
N ALA A 85 -19.17 -19.60 -10.22
CA ALA A 85 -20.39 -18.79 -10.18
C ALA A 85 -20.43 -17.70 -11.27
N VAL A 86 -19.44 -17.67 -12.18
CA VAL A 86 -19.37 -16.69 -13.28
C VAL A 86 -20.64 -16.76 -14.14
N GLY A 87 -21.24 -15.60 -14.40
CA GLY A 87 -22.49 -15.48 -15.17
C GLY A 87 -23.77 -15.64 -14.34
N THR A 88 -23.67 -15.99 -13.06
CA THR A 88 -24.83 -16.03 -12.16
C THR A 88 -25.02 -14.68 -11.45
N GLN A 89 -26.28 -14.35 -11.13
CA GLN A 89 -26.58 -13.12 -10.38
C GLN A 89 -25.91 -13.13 -8.99
N GLN A 90 -25.96 -14.29 -8.31
CA GLN A 90 -25.33 -14.46 -7.00
C GLN A 90 -23.81 -14.26 -7.08
N GLY A 91 -23.15 -14.85 -8.07
CA GLY A 91 -21.72 -14.63 -8.32
C GLY A 91 -21.36 -13.17 -8.57
N GLY A 92 -22.26 -12.41 -9.21
CA GLY A 92 -22.11 -10.96 -9.38
C GLY A 92 -22.06 -10.19 -8.06
N TYR A 93 -22.97 -10.50 -7.13
CA TYR A 93 -22.95 -9.88 -5.79
C TYR A 93 -21.73 -10.31 -4.98
N GLU A 94 -21.35 -11.59 -5.03
CA GLU A 94 -20.19 -12.08 -4.30
C GLU A 94 -18.87 -11.51 -4.85
N PHE A 95 -18.77 -11.34 -6.17
CA PHE A 95 -17.64 -10.66 -6.81
C PHE A 95 -17.57 -9.18 -6.43
N GLN A 96 -18.73 -8.51 -6.30
CA GLN A 96 -18.80 -7.13 -5.84
C GLN A 96 -18.30 -6.98 -4.41
N ASP A 97 -18.74 -7.84 -3.49
CA ASP A 97 -18.24 -7.85 -2.11
C ASP A 97 -16.74 -8.13 -2.07
N TRP A 98 -16.28 -9.13 -2.83
CA TRP A 98 -14.86 -9.46 -2.95
C TRP A 98 -14.03 -8.28 -3.49
N PHE A 99 -14.53 -7.56 -4.50
CA PHE A 99 -13.82 -6.42 -5.08
C PHE A 99 -13.66 -5.29 -4.06
N TYR A 100 -14.70 -4.97 -3.30
CA TYR A 100 -14.58 -3.95 -2.26
C TYR A 100 -13.68 -4.38 -1.11
N ASP A 101 -13.61 -5.66 -0.77
CA ASP A 101 -12.62 -6.15 0.20
C ASP A 101 -11.17 -5.99 -0.31
N LEU A 102 -10.93 -6.14 -1.62
CA LEU A 102 -9.64 -5.83 -2.25
C LEU A 102 -9.33 -4.33 -2.18
N VAL A 103 -10.31 -3.48 -2.46
CA VAL A 103 -10.16 -2.01 -2.41
C VAL A 103 -9.87 -1.55 -0.98
N ASP A 104 -10.56 -2.12 0.01
CA ASP A 104 -10.35 -1.89 1.44
C ASP A 104 -8.95 -2.35 1.86
N PHE A 105 -8.49 -3.52 1.38
CA PHE A 105 -7.11 -3.99 1.60
C PHE A 105 -6.06 -3.02 1.04
N CYS A 106 -6.36 -2.33 -0.06
CA CYS A 106 -5.48 -1.31 -0.65
C CYS A 106 -5.58 0.06 0.04
N GLU A 107 -6.42 0.18 1.08
CA GLU A 107 -6.73 1.40 1.82
C GLU A 107 -7.21 2.53 0.91
N ILE A 108 -7.89 2.19 -0.20
CA ILE A 108 -8.44 3.16 -1.14
C ILE A 108 -9.83 3.57 -0.65
N GLN A 109 -10.06 4.88 -0.52
CA GLN A 109 -11.37 5.40 -0.12
C GLN A 109 -12.42 4.94 -1.13
N SER A 110 -13.44 4.25 -0.65
CA SER A 110 -14.48 3.69 -1.51
C SER A 110 -15.87 3.88 -0.92
N ARG A 111 -16.87 3.72 -1.78
CA ARG A 111 -18.29 3.61 -1.42
C ARG A 111 -18.81 2.35 -2.07
N ARG A 112 -19.32 1.44 -1.23
CA ARG A 112 -20.05 0.22 -1.62
C ARG A 112 -21.35 0.58 -2.40
N PRO A 113 -22.03 -0.40 -3.02
CA PRO A 113 -23.13 -0.15 -3.96
C PRO A 113 -24.19 0.82 -3.43
N TYR A 114 -24.70 1.67 -4.31
CA TYR A 114 -25.70 2.66 -3.94
C TYR A 114 -26.60 3.03 -5.13
N VAL A 115 -27.75 3.62 -4.81
CA VAL A 115 -28.66 4.20 -5.79
C VAL A 115 -28.48 5.71 -5.81
N ALA A 116 -28.29 6.28 -7.00
CA ALA A 116 -28.24 7.72 -7.20
C ALA A 116 -29.15 8.10 -8.37
N SER A 117 -30.08 9.03 -8.12
CA SER A 117 -31.06 9.49 -9.13
C SER A 117 -31.80 8.35 -9.83
N GLY A 118 -32.16 7.30 -9.07
CA GLY A 118 -32.87 6.12 -9.58
C GLY A 118 -32.00 5.11 -10.34
N ARG A 119 -30.69 5.34 -10.50
CA ARG A 119 -29.78 4.39 -11.14
C ARG A 119 -28.92 3.66 -10.11
N GLN A 120 -28.73 2.36 -10.31
CA GLN A 120 -27.82 1.54 -9.52
C GLN A 120 -26.37 1.76 -9.99
N ILE A 121 -25.50 1.98 -9.00
CA ILE A 121 -24.06 2.09 -9.17
C ILE A 121 -23.43 1.02 -8.29
N ASP A 122 -22.59 0.16 -8.87
CA ASP A 122 -21.92 -0.93 -8.13
C ASP A 122 -20.97 -0.38 -7.08
N GLY A 123 -20.46 0.83 -7.31
CA GLY A 123 -20.06 1.75 -6.26
C GLY A 123 -19.05 2.75 -6.81
N SER A 124 -18.14 3.22 -5.96
CA SER A 124 -17.11 4.17 -6.39
C SER A 124 -15.84 4.06 -5.57
N LEU A 125 -14.72 4.48 -6.12
CA LEU A 125 -13.47 4.67 -5.41
C LEU A 125 -12.89 6.06 -5.68
N THR A 126 -12.15 6.61 -4.72
CA THR A 126 -11.46 7.89 -4.87
C THR A 126 -9.97 7.66 -4.75
N PHE A 127 -9.24 8.06 -5.78
CA PHE A 127 -7.80 7.91 -5.86
C PHE A 127 -7.19 9.18 -6.45
N ASP A 128 -6.22 9.75 -5.75
CA ASP A 128 -5.45 10.91 -6.17
C ASP A 128 -6.33 12.10 -6.62
N GLY A 129 -7.34 12.43 -5.80
CA GLY A 129 -8.27 13.53 -6.03
C GLY A 129 -9.32 13.28 -7.12
N THR A 130 -9.33 12.12 -7.76
CA THR A 130 -10.33 11.74 -8.78
C THR A 130 -11.26 10.66 -8.24
N THR A 131 -12.56 10.86 -8.43
CA THR A 131 -13.58 9.86 -8.12
C THR A 131 -13.86 9.01 -9.36
N TYR A 132 -13.84 7.71 -9.19
CA TYR A 132 -14.15 6.72 -10.21
C TYR A 132 -15.44 6.00 -9.84
N LEU A 133 -16.45 6.09 -10.69
CA LEU A 133 -17.59 5.17 -10.63
C LEU A 133 -17.13 3.79 -11.06
N VAL A 134 -17.50 2.77 -10.31
CA VAL A 134 -17.11 1.38 -10.60
C VAL A 134 -18.31 0.64 -11.15
N GLU A 135 -18.09 -0.11 -12.23
CA GLU A 135 -19.00 -1.12 -12.76
C GLU A 135 -18.29 -2.48 -12.78
N LEU A 136 -18.95 -3.52 -12.27
CA LEU A 136 -18.37 -4.86 -12.17
C LEU A 136 -19.11 -5.83 -13.08
N LYS A 137 -18.36 -6.50 -13.95
CA LYS A 137 -18.86 -7.51 -14.89
C LYS A 137 -18.31 -8.88 -14.54
N PHE A 138 -19.16 -9.67 -13.89
CA PHE A 138 -18.88 -11.07 -13.52
C PHE A 138 -19.65 -12.04 -14.41
N THR A 139 -19.50 -11.88 -15.74
CA THR A 139 -20.23 -12.62 -16.77
C THR A 139 -19.30 -13.56 -17.53
N ALA A 140 -19.84 -14.65 -18.08
CA ALA A 140 -19.06 -15.56 -18.92
C ALA A 140 -18.70 -14.92 -20.28
N ALA A 141 -19.61 -14.15 -20.86
CA ALA A 141 -19.36 -13.38 -22.07
C ALA A 141 -18.52 -12.13 -21.79
N GLN A 142 -17.77 -11.70 -22.81
CA GLN A 142 -17.05 -10.43 -22.79
C GLN A 142 -18.02 -9.27 -22.65
N ALA A 143 -17.60 -8.20 -21.98
CA ALA A 143 -18.35 -6.95 -21.94
C ALA A 143 -18.39 -6.31 -23.35
N ASP A 144 -19.53 -5.73 -23.67
CA ASP A 144 -19.82 -5.18 -25.00
C ASP A 144 -19.96 -3.64 -25.00
N ALA A 145 -20.32 -3.07 -26.14
CA ALA A 145 -20.48 -1.63 -26.27
C ALA A 145 -21.63 -1.07 -25.41
N THR A 146 -22.68 -1.85 -25.18
CA THR A 146 -23.83 -1.43 -24.36
C THR A 146 -23.45 -1.29 -22.90
N ASP A 147 -22.57 -2.17 -22.41
CA ASP A 147 -21.99 -2.07 -21.07
C ASP A 147 -21.20 -0.76 -20.93
N VAL A 148 -20.36 -0.45 -21.91
CA VAL A 148 -19.55 0.78 -21.93
C VAL A 148 -20.44 2.02 -21.96
N ASP A 149 -21.46 2.05 -22.81
CA ASP A 149 -22.39 3.18 -22.91
C ASP A 149 -23.17 3.39 -21.61
N SER A 150 -23.56 2.30 -20.93
CA SER A 150 -24.20 2.35 -19.61
C SER A 150 -23.31 3.04 -18.57
N LEU A 151 -22.04 2.64 -18.46
CA LEU A 151 -21.11 3.27 -17.53
C LEU A 151 -20.79 4.72 -17.93
N ARG A 152 -20.59 4.98 -19.22
CA ARG A 152 -20.34 6.33 -19.75
C ARG A 152 -21.47 7.29 -19.37
N SER A 153 -22.72 6.91 -19.59
CA SER A 153 -23.87 7.71 -19.20
C SER A 153 -23.93 7.98 -17.69
N LYS A 154 -23.54 7.01 -16.84
CA LYS A 154 -23.47 7.22 -15.39
C LYS A 154 -22.41 8.27 -15.01
N VAL A 155 -21.26 8.26 -15.69
CA VAL A 155 -20.12 9.17 -15.46
C VAL A 155 -20.42 10.58 -15.97
N ASP A 156 -20.96 10.72 -17.18
CA ASP A 156 -21.26 12.02 -17.80
C ASP A 156 -22.30 12.82 -17.00
N ASP A 157 -23.14 12.15 -16.23
CA ASP A 157 -24.12 12.76 -15.31
C ASP A 157 -23.55 13.11 -13.92
N LYS A 158 -22.22 13.20 -13.76
CA LYS A 158 -21.56 13.56 -12.50
C LYS A 158 -20.74 14.83 -12.64
N ALA A 159 -20.20 15.29 -11.52
CA ALA A 159 -19.35 16.46 -11.48
C ALA A 159 -18.13 16.30 -12.39
N ASP A 160 -17.65 17.43 -12.92
CA ASP A 160 -16.40 17.48 -13.66
C ASP A 160 -15.27 16.78 -12.90
N ASN A 161 -14.37 16.09 -13.62
CA ASN A 161 -13.31 15.23 -13.07
C ASN A 161 -13.78 13.90 -12.44
N THR A 162 -15.03 13.47 -12.67
CA THR A 162 -15.45 12.08 -12.42
C THR A 162 -15.04 11.18 -13.58
N MET A 163 -14.49 10.01 -13.27
CA MET A 163 -14.12 8.97 -14.24
C MET A 163 -14.90 7.67 -13.96
N GLY A 164 -14.78 6.70 -14.86
CA GLY A 164 -15.32 5.35 -14.70
C GLY A 164 -14.21 4.30 -14.70
N ILE A 165 -14.36 3.27 -13.88
CA ILE A 165 -13.60 2.02 -13.95
C ILE A 165 -14.60 0.90 -14.22
N MET A 166 -14.40 0.18 -15.31
CA MET A 166 -15.09 -1.10 -15.53
C MET A 166 -14.12 -2.24 -15.23
N VAL A 167 -14.59 -3.24 -14.50
CA VAL A 167 -13.81 -4.47 -14.24
C VAL A 167 -14.58 -5.65 -14.79
N SER A 168 -14.00 -6.37 -15.76
CA SER A 168 -14.64 -7.53 -16.41
C SER A 168 -13.78 -8.78 -16.31
N ILE A 169 -14.28 -9.85 -15.70
CA ILE A 169 -13.52 -11.10 -15.58
C ILE A 169 -13.31 -11.79 -16.93
N SER A 170 -14.24 -11.66 -17.86
CA SER A 170 -14.12 -12.18 -19.23
C SER A 170 -13.53 -11.17 -20.23
N GLY A 171 -13.06 -10.01 -19.76
CA GLY A 171 -12.52 -8.96 -20.61
C GLY A 171 -13.58 -8.29 -21.49
N TYR A 172 -13.16 -7.80 -22.66
CA TYR A 172 -13.92 -6.88 -23.50
C TYR A 172 -13.86 -7.28 -24.96
N SER A 173 -14.97 -7.06 -25.67
CA SER A 173 -14.95 -7.11 -27.14
C SER A 173 -14.09 -5.97 -27.72
N SER A 174 -13.58 -6.16 -28.94
CA SER A 174 -12.83 -5.10 -29.65
C SER A 174 -13.68 -3.84 -29.86
N VAL A 175 -14.99 -4.02 -30.09
CA VAL A 175 -15.95 -2.93 -30.21
C VAL A 175 -16.09 -2.15 -28.89
N ALA A 176 -16.19 -2.85 -27.76
CA ALA A 176 -16.26 -2.20 -26.44
C ALA A 176 -14.99 -1.38 -26.13
N ILE A 177 -13.81 -1.94 -26.42
CA ILE A 177 -12.54 -1.21 -26.22
C ILE A 177 -12.48 0.04 -27.09
N ALA A 178 -12.85 -0.07 -28.37
CA ALA A 178 -12.90 1.07 -29.28
C ALA A 178 -13.90 2.14 -28.81
N GLN A 179 -15.08 1.71 -28.35
CA GLN A 179 -16.15 2.58 -27.85
C GLN A 179 -15.79 3.28 -26.54
N ALA A 180 -15.04 2.61 -25.64
CA ALA A 180 -14.57 3.20 -24.39
C ALA A 180 -13.42 4.21 -24.65
N SER A 181 -12.65 4.00 -25.71
CA SER A 181 -11.53 4.84 -26.11
C SER A 181 -11.97 6.05 -26.94
N GLY A 182 -11.04 6.97 -27.18
CA GLY A 182 -11.23 8.13 -28.05
C GLY A 182 -11.13 9.46 -27.32
N ARG A 183 -11.68 10.51 -27.95
CA ARG A 183 -11.50 11.90 -27.51
C ARG A 183 -12.11 12.10 -26.12
N LYS A 184 -11.29 12.54 -25.15
CA LYS A 184 -11.67 12.73 -23.74
C LYS A 184 -12.19 11.44 -23.08
N THR A 185 -11.54 10.29 -23.31
CA THR A 185 -11.94 9.09 -22.57
C THR A 185 -11.87 9.35 -21.05
N THR A 186 -12.98 9.10 -20.38
CA THR A 186 -13.14 9.18 -18.92
C THR A 186 -13.21 7.78 -18.30
N LEU A 187 -12.99 6.74 -19.10
CA LEU A 187 -13.15 5.34 -18.68
C LEU A 187 -11.80 4.64 -18.64
N LEU A 188 -11.63 3.78 -17.65
CA LEU A 188 -10.55 2.82 -17.53
C LEU A 188 -11.15 1.42 -17.54
N LEU A 189 -10.57 0.52 -18.32
CA LEU A 189 -11.02 -0.85 -18.44
C LEU A 189 -9.98 -1.78 -17.79
N PHE A 190 -10.42 -2.58 -16.82
CA PHE A 190 -9.63 -3.64 -16.21
C PHE A 190 -10.25 -5.00 -16.47
N ASP A 191 -9.39 -5.99 -16.64
CA ASP A 191 -9.78 -7.40 -16.80
C ASP A 191 -9.18 -8.27 -15.68
N ALA A 192 -9.42 -9.57 -15.74
CA ALA A 192 -8.85 -10.52 -14.79
C ALA A 192 -7.32 -10.44 -14.69
N MET A 193 -6.60 -10.13 -15.78
CA MET A 193 -5.13 -10.07 -15.76
C MET A 193 -4.62 -8.90 -14.90
N HIS A 194 -5.35 -7.78 -14.86
CA HIS A 194 -5.04 -6.67 -13.96
C HIS A 194 -5.20 -7.06 -12.49
N ILE A 195 -6.28 -7.80 -12.19
CA ILE A 195 -6.54 -8.32 -10.85
C ILE A 195 -5.42 -9.28 -10.43
N TYR A 196 -5.10 -10.26 -11.28
CA TYR A 196 -4.05 -11.23 -10.98
C TYR A 196 -2.66 -10.60 -10.88
N MET A 197 -2.37 -9.52 -11.63
CA MET A 197 -1.14 -8.75 -11.47
C MET A 197 -1.02 -8.09 -10.08
N PHE A 198 -2.14 -7.65 -9.50
CA PHE A 198 -2.16 -7.15 -8.14
C PHE A 198 -1.99 -8.28 -7.11
N LEU A 199 -2.71 -9.39 -7.30
CA LEU A 199 -2.69 -10.54 -6.41
C LEU A 199 -1.31 -11.22 -6.37
N SER A 200 -0.64 -11.33 -7.52
CA SER A 200 0.74 -11.83 -7.62
C SER A 200 1.77 -10.92 -6.96
N GLY A 201 1.40 -9.66 -6.68
CA GLY A 201 2.31 -8.66 -6.14
C GLY A 201 3.22 -8.02 -7.18
N THR A 202 2.97 -8.22 -8.48
CA THR A 202 3.75 -7.56 -9.55
C THR A 202 3.61 -6.04 -9.50
N LEU A 203 2.40 -5.53 -9.27
CA LEU A 203 2.14 -4.11 -9.02
C LEU A 203 1.14 -3.92 -7.87
N SER A 204 1.20 -2.77 -7.19
CA SER A 204 0.11 -2.38 -6.29
C SER A 204 -1.13 -1.98 -7.10
N PHE A 205 -2.33 -2.11 -6.53
CA PHE A 205 -3.56 -1.72 -7.24
C PHE A 205 -3.59 -0.20 -7.52
N ARG A 206 -2.97 0.60 -6.64
CA ARG A 206 -2.75 2.04 -6.84
C ARG A 206 -1.87 2.32 -8.06
N ASP A 207 -0.80 1.56 -8.25
CA ASP A 207 0.05 1.68 -9.45
C ASP A 207 -0.69 1.29 -10.72
N ILE A 208 -1.55 0.26 -10.64
CA ILE A 208 -2.36 -0.17 -11.78
C ILE A 208 -3.31 0.95 -12.21
N ILE A 209 -4.06 1.55 -11.27
CA ILE A 209 -4.95 2.67 -11.55
C ILE A 209 -4.17 3.87 -12.10
N SER A 210 -3.05 4.23 -11.45
CA SER A 210 -2.22 5.38 -11.85
C SER A 210 -1.67 5.24 -13.27
N ARG A 211 -1.12 4.08 -13.61
CA ARG A 211 -0.56 3.81 -14.95
C ARG A 211 -1.63 3.74 -16.02
N ALA A 212 -2.78 3.11 -15.73
CA ALA A 212 -3.91 3.07 -16.66
C ALA A 212 -4.47 4.48 -16.92
N ARG A 213 -4.64 5.29 -15.86
CA ARG A 213 -5.06 6.69 -15.99
C ARG A 213 -4.08 7.50 -16.82
N ARG A 214 -2.78 7.34 -16.56
CA ARG A 214 -1.72 8.02 -17.33
C ARG A 214 -1.77 7.62 -18.80
N HIS A 215 -1.91 6.32 -19.10
CA HIS A 215 -2.06 5.82 -20.47
C HIS A 215 -3.27 6.45 -21.16
N ALA A 216 -4.45 6.34 -20.56
CA ALA A 216 -5.68 6.91 -21.10
C ALA A 216 -5.57 8.43 -21.34
N SER A 217 -4.90 9.15 -20.44
CA SER A 217 -4.65 10.60 -20.58
C SER A 217 -3.69 10.94 -21.71
N GLN A 218 -2.73 10.07 -22.03
CA GLN A 218 -1.70 10.31 -23.04
C GLN A 218 -2.11 9.83 -24.44
N THR A 219 -2.86 8.72 -24.53
CA THR A 219 -3.19 8.05 -25.80
C THR A 219 -4.67 8.15 -26.17
N GLY A 220 -5.55 8.43 -25.20
CA GLY A 220 -6.99 8.31 -25.39
C GLY A 220 -7.52 6.87 -25.39
N GLU A 221 -6.68 5.88 -25.08
CA GLU A 221 -7.09 4.47 -25.00
C GLU A 221 -7.53 4.09 -23.58
N ALA A 222 -8.75 3.59 -23.43
CA ALA A 222 -9.31 3.23 -22.12
C ALA A 222 -8.73 1.92 -21.54
N PHE A 223 -8.13 1.08 -22.39
CA PHE A 223 -7.58 -0.22 -22.01
C PHE A 223 -6.07 -0.27 -22.24
N LEU A 224 -5.31 -0.42 -21.17
CA LEU A 224 -3.89 -0.77 -21.23
C LEU A 224 -3.77 -2.25 -20.89
N ALA A 225 -3.29 -3.10 -21.81
CA ALA A 225 -3.15 -4.52 -21.49
C ALA A 225 -2.12 -4.74 -20.37
N ALA A 226 -2.39 -5.69 -19.46
CA ALA A 226 -1.51 -6.06 -18.35
C ALA A 226 -0.03 -6.26 -18.77
N ALA A 227 0.21 -6.90 -19.92
CA ALA A 227 1.56 -7.14 -20.46
C ALA A 227 2.34 -5.86 -20.82
N LYS A 228 1.66 -4.72 -20.98
CA LYS A 228 2.25 -3.42 -21.32
C LYS A 228 2.51 -2.54 -20.10
N PHE A 229 2.27 -3.02 -18.88
CA PHE A 229 2.59 -2.25 -17.67
C PHE A 229 4.10 -2.21 -17.37
N SER A 230 4.88 -3.15 -17.89
CA SER A 230 6.33 -3.26 -17.68
C SER A 230 7.18 -2.51 -18.70
N SER A 231 6.57 -1.93 -19.74
CA SER A 231 7.24 -1.12 -20.77
C SER A 231 7.36 0.34 -20.40
#